data_AF-A0A822F4G1-F1
#
_entry.id   AF-A0A822F4G1-F1
#
_cell.length_a   1.000
_cell.length_b   1.000
_cell.length_c   1.000
_cell.angle_alpha   90.00
_cell.angle_beta   90.00
_cell.angle_gamma   90.00
#
_symmetry.space_group_name_H-M   'P 1'
#
loop_
_entity.id
_entity.type
_entity.pdbx_description
1 polymer ?
#
loop_
_entity_poly.entity_id
_entity_poly.type
_entity_poly.pdbx_seq_one_letter_code
_entity_poly.pdbx_strand_id
1 'polypeptide(L)'
;FDVRSSIFLKDQIDLLSNEDIQHSFKDFTNNQIISCVNYFLEAKQGYCHIYSYPFTATSYENIANNFSGGLFTCVNEVSLFDEHPFEHEFFIRIAQSFPFMKFLTITNRKPQNDKQCRKLKNNNQDLLIIDYPHLKYIHFKDTHDDYVEQFLLDTKTILPYDVDIYVDY
;
A
#
# COMPACT_ATOMS: atom_id res chain seq x y z
N PHE A 1 1.56 18.57 -7.64
CA PHE A 1 0.84 18.91 -6.40
C PHE A 1 0.76 17.64 -5.59
N ASP A 2 1.25 17.64 -4.34
CA ASP A 2 1.28 16.49 -3.45
C ASP A 2 1.11 17.02 -2.01
N VAL A 3 0.04 16.63 -1.34
CA VAL A 3 -0.30 17.04 0.02
C VAL A 3 -0.57 15.80 0.84
N ARG A 4 0.15 15.66 1.94
CA ARG A 4 0.01 14.57 2.91
C ARG A 4 -0.41 15.16 4.24
N SER A 5 -1.39 14.55 4.88
CA SER A 5 -1.85 14.97 6.20
C SER A 5 -2.12 13.75 7.07
N SER A 6 -1.69 13.85 8.32
CA SER A 6 -1.99 12.88 9.38
C SER A 6 -2.90 13.56 10.39
N ILE A 7 -3.96 12.87 10.78
CA ILE A 7 -5.05 13.38 11.61
C ILE A 7 -5.12 12.53 12.86
N PHE A 8 -5.17 13.15 14.04
CA PHE A 8 -5.54 12.44 15.27
C PHE A 8 -7.06 12.46 15.40
N LEU A 9 -7.70 11.29 15.49
CA LEU A 9 -9.17 11.20 15.48
C LEU A 9 -9.82 11.82 16.73
N LYS A 10 -9.07 11.93 17.83
CA LYS A 10 -9.53 12.65 19.04
C LYS A 10 -9.84 14.13 18.80
N ASP A 11 -9.30 14.70 17.73
CA ASP A 11 -9.40 16.12 17.42
C ASP A 11 -10.43 16.42 16.30
N GLN A 12 -11.19 15.42 15.84
CA GLN A 12 -12.20 15.58 14.79
C GLN A 12 -13.62 15.17 15.20
N ILE A 13 -14.60 15.94 14.73
CA ILE A 13 -16.03 15.72 14.96
C ILE A 13 -16.63 14.88 13.81
N ASP A 14 -16.18 15.10 12.58
CA ASP A 14 -16.68 14.44 11.36
C ASP A 14 -15.53 13.89 10.51
N LEU A 15 -15.67 12.66 10.00
CA LEU A 15 -14.71 12.02 9.09
C LEU A 15 -15.09 12.33 7.64
N LEU A 16 -14.24 13.08 6.93
CA LEU A 16 -14.47 13.45 5.53
C LEU A 16 -14.21 12.27 4.59
N SER A 17 -15.06 12.10 3.58
CA SER A 17 -14.87 11.13 2.50
C SER A 17 -13.83 11.60 1.48
N ASN A 18 -13.42 10.70 0.56
CA ASN A 18 -12.57 11.08 -0.57
C ASN A 18 -13.25 12.12 -1.46
N GLU A 19 -14.57 11.98 -1.65
CA GLU A 19 -15.39 12.89 -2.45
C GLU A 19 -15.46 14.29 -1.82
N ASP A 20 -15.64 14.36 -0.49
CA ASP A 20 -15.66 15.64 0.23
C ASP A 20 -14.35 16.40 0.04
N ILE A 21 -13.22 15.69 0.17
CA ILE A 21 -11.89 16.27 0.01
C ILE A 21 -11.66 16.67 -1.44
N GLN A 22 -11.95 15.82 -2.42
CA GLN A 22 -11.78 16.15 -3.84
C GLN A 22 -12.62 17.37 -4.24
N HIS A 23 -13.86 17.46 -3.74
CA HIS A 23 -14.74 18.60 -4.02
C HIS A 23 -14.19 19.93 -3.48
N SER A 24 -13.35 19.91 -2.43
CA SER A 24 -12.67 21.12 -1.94
C SER A 24 -11.66 21.70 -2.94
N PHE A 25 -11.24 20.92 -3.95
CA PHE A 25 -10.33 21.35 -5.02
C PHE A 25 -11.02 21.62 -6.36
N LYS A 26 -12.34 21.73 -6.40
CA LYS A 26 -13.11 21.93 -7.65
C LYS A 26 -12.68 23.14 -8.49
N ASP A 27 -12.14 24.18 -7.84
CA ASP A 27 -11.71 25.42 -8.49
C ASP A 27 -10.19 25.42 -8.79
N PHE A 28 -9.49 24.32 -8.47
CA PHE A 28 -8.07 24.17 -8.75
C PHE A 28 -7.86 23.89 -10.24
N THR A 29 -6.93 24.61 -10.86
CA THR A 29 -6.69 24.61 -12.31
C THR A 29 -6.20 23.27 -12.88
N ASN A 30 -5.93 22.29 -12.02
CA ASN A 30 -5.51 20.95 -12.42
C ASN A 30 -6.67 19.97 -12.23
N ASN A 31 -7.27 19.55 -13.33
CA ASN A 31 -8.54 18.79 -13.34
C ASN A 31 -8.39 17.31 -12.93
N GLN A 32 -7.22 16.87 -12.49
CA GLN A 32 -6.95 15.47 -12.11
C GLN A 32 -6.33 15.37 -10.73
N ILE A 33 -7.04 15.90 -9.73
CA ILE A 33 -6.71 15.72 -8.32
C ILE A 33 -7.35 14.43 -7.83
N ILE A 34 -6.53 13.57 -7.27
CA ILE A 34 -6.94 12.33 -6.62
C ILE A 34 -6.76 12.53 -5.12
N SER A 35 -7.70 11.99 -4.35
CA SER A 35 -7.62 11.91 -2.88
C SER A 35 -7.69 10.45 -2.46
N CYS A 36 -6.89 10.10 -1.46
CA CYS A 36 -6.91 8.83 -0.76
C CYS A 36 -6.97 9.11 0.75
N VAL A 37 -8.12 8.82 1.34
CA VAL A 37 -8.38 9.00 2.77
C VAL A 37 -8.57 7.65 3.42
N ASN A 38 -7.85 7.44 4.52
CA ASN A 38 -7.90 6.25 5.35
C ASN A 38 -8.10 6.66 6.80
N TYR A 39 -8.99 5.97 7.49
CA TYR A 39 -9.23 6.15 8.91
C TYR A 39 -9.00 4.83 9.63
N PHE A 40 -8.15 4.90 10.64
CA PHE A 40 -7.67 3.79 11.45
C PHE A 40 -8.17 4.02 12.88
N LEU A 41 -9.29 3.36 13.22
CA LEU A 41 -10.03 3.61 14.46
C LEU A 41 -9.31 3.03 15.69
N GLU A 42 -8.70 1.85 15.56
CA GLU A 42 -7.90 1.23 16.63
C GLU A 42 -6.66 2.10 16.96
N ALA A 43 -5.97 2.59 15.93
CA ALA A 43 -4.81 3.48 16.04
C ALA A 43 -5.19 4.93 16.39
N LYS A 44 -6.48 5.28 16.28
CA LYS A 44 -7.02 6.63 16.47
C LYS A 44 -6.37 7.67 15.55
N GLN A 45 -6.08 7.27 14.32
CA GLN A 45 -5.40 8.08 13.31
C GLN A 45 -6.16 8.09 12.00
N GLY A 46 -6.01 9.16 11.23
CA GLY A 46 -6.43 9.26 9.84
C GLY A 46 -5.26 9.71 8.98
N TYR A 47 -5.21 9.23 7.75
CA TYR A 47 -4.25 9.66 6.75
C TYR A 47 -5.01 10.12 5.52
N CYS A 48 -4.63 11.30 5.04
CA CYS A 48 -5.14 11.85 3.80
C CYS A 48 -3.97 12.16 2.89
N HIS A 49 -4.03 11.63 1.68
CA HIS A 49 -3.07 11.90 0.62
C HIS A 49 -3.79 12.44 -0.59
N ILE A 50 -3.42 13.64 -1.02
CA ILE A 50 -4.02 14.33 -2.15
C ILE A 50 -2.92 14.64 -3.16
N TYR A 51 -3.10 14.25 -4.40
CA TYR A 51 -2.08 14.44 -5.42
C TYR A 51 -2.66 14.71 -6.81
N SER A 52 -1.87 15.39 -7.63
CA SER A 52 -2.17 15.56 -9.06
C SER A 52 -1.71 14.36 -9.86
N TYR A 53 -2.48 13.95 -10.86
CA TYR A 53 -2.04 13.00 -11.89
C TYR A 53 -1.33 13.72 -13.06
N PRO A 54 -0.22 13.17 -13.60
CA PRO A 54 0.50 11.99 -13.13
C PRO A 54 1.23 12.25 -11.81
N PHE A 55 1.36 11.19 -10.99
CA PHE A 55 2.08 11.26 -9.72
C PHE A 55 3.59 11.29 -9.96
N THR A 56 4.28 12.31 -9.45
CA THR A 56 5.72 12.52 -9.70
C THR A 56 6.59 12.38 -8.46
N ALA A 57 6.01 12.14 -7.28
CA ALA A 57 6.81 11.95 -6.08
C ALA A 57 7.48 10.57 -6.07
N THR A 58 8.59 10.47 -5.33
CA THR A 58 9.40 9.24 -5.26
C THR A 58 8.95 8.28 -4.16
N SER A 59 8.14 8.76 -3.20
CA SER A 59 7.60 7.95 -2.12
C SER A 59 6.07 7.99 -2.10
N TYR A 60 5.46 6.87 -1.70
CA TYR A 60 4.03 6.75 -1.41
C TYR A 60 3.87 6.06 -0.05
N GLU A 61 3.40 6.83 0.94
CA GLU A 61 3.32 6.39 2.32
C GLU A 61 1.91 5.95 2.73
N ASN A 62 1.84 4.98 3.65
CA ASN A 62 0.66 4.49 4.35
C ASN A 62 -0.48 4.04 3.42
N ILE A 63 -0.13 3.24 2.41
CA ILE A 63 -1.10 2.62 1.52
C ILE A 63 -1.88 1.54 2.31
N ALA A 64 -3.21 1.65 2.27
CA ALA A 64 -4.15 0.75 2.95
C ALA A 64 -4.88 -0.16 1.95
N ASN A 65 -5.66 -1.13 2.44
CA ASN A 65 -6.35 -2.14 1.62
C ASN A 65 -7.33 -1.58 0.58
N ASN A 66 -7.84 -0.37 0.79
CA ASN A 66 -8.73 0.30 -0.15
C ASN A 66 -8.01 0.88 -1.38
N PHE A 67 -6.69 0.74 -1.46
CA PHE A 67 -5.90 1.14 -2.61
C PHE A 67 -6.41 0.47 -3.89
N SER A 68 -6.83 1.29 -4.83
CA SER A 68 -7.45 0.87 -6.08
C SER A 68 -6.44 0.48 -7.17
N GLY A 69 -5.15 0.70 -6.93
CA GLY A 69 -4.09 0.51 -7.92
C GLY A 69 -3.79 1.78 -8.72
N GLY A 70 -3.24 1.60 -9.92
CA GLY A 70 -2.72 2.67 -10.77
C GLY A 70 -1.23 2.46 -11.07
N LEU A 71 -0.65 3.23 -11.99
CA LEU A 71 0.75 3.09 -12.38
C LEU A 71 1.58 4.28 -11.87
N PHE A 72 2.52 4.01 -10.98
CA PHE A 72 3.33 5.02 -10.30
C PHE A 72 4.81 4.82 -10.62
N THR A 73 5.23 5.18 -11.83
CA THR A 73 6.59 4.92 -12.33
C THR A 73 7.69 5.73 -11.63
N CYS A 74 7.34 6.87 -11.02
CA CYS A 74 8.28 7.70 -10.27
C CYS A 74 8.53 7.18 -8.84
N VAL A 75 7.62 6.37 -8.31
CA VAL A 75 7.67 5.89 -6.92
C VAL A 75 8.66 4.73 -6.82
N ASN A 76 9.60 4.86 -5.90
CA ASN A 76 10.56 3.83 -5.56
C ASN A 76 10.55 3.47 -4.06
N GLU A 77 9.84 4.21 -3.23
CA GLU A 77 9.67 3.94 -1.81
C GLU A 77 8.18 3.85 -1.46
N VAL A 78 7.78 2.75 -0.84
CA VAL A 78 6.39 2.49 -0.47
C VAL A 78 6.31 2.07 0.98
N SER A 79 5.35 2.63 1.72
CA SER A 79 4.96 2.09 3.03
C SER A 79 3.49 1.65 3.04
N LEU A 80 3.25 0.50 3.66
CA LEU A 80 1.94 -0.14 3.78
C LEU A 80 1.50 -0.10 5.24
N PHE A 81 0.29 0.36 5.50
CA PHE A 81 -0.31 0.35 6.83
C PHE A 81 -1.82 0.19 6.76
N ASP A 82 -2.36 -0.76 7.52
CA ASP A 82 -3.80 -0.96 7.71
C ASP A 82 -4.07 -1.68 9.04
N GLU A 83 -5.27 -1.50 9.57
CA GLU A 83 -5.79 -2.23 10.73
C GLU A 83 -6.37 -3.59 10.33
N HIS A 84 -6.67 -3.79 9.05
CA HIS A 84 -7.09 -5.05 8.48
C HIS A 84 -5.91 -5.78 7.85
N PRO A 85 -5.89 -7.12 7.84
CA PRO A 85 -4.83 -7.89 7.19
C PRO A 85 -4.60 -7.50 5.72
N PHE A 86 -3.35 -7.55 5.27
CA PHE A 86 -3.05 -7.49 3.84
C PHE A 86 -3.04 -8.90 3.27
N GLU A 87 -3.96 -9.20 2.35
CA GLU A 87 -4.02 -10.52 1.71
C GLU A 87 -3.12 -10.59 0.46
N HIS A 88 -2.85 -11.78 -0.07
CA HIS A 88 -1.96 -11.99 -1.22
C HIS A 88 -2.28 -11.10 -2.43
N GLU A 89 -3.59 -10.89 -2.71
CA GLU A 89 -4.05 -10.03 -3.81
C GLU A 89 -3.68 -8.55 -3.65
N PHE A 90 -3.53 -8.08 -2.41
CA PHE A 90 -3.06 -6.73 -2.14
C PHE A 90 -1.63 -6.56 -2.62
N PHE A 91 -0.75 -7.51 -2.32
CA PHE A 91 0.65 -7.46 -2.75
C PHE A 91 0.83 -7.58 -4.26
N ILE A 92 -0.05 -8.33 -4.95
CA ILE A 92 -0.12 -8.31 -6.42
C ILE A 92 -0.40 -6.90 -6.93
N ARG A 93 -1.40 -6.22 -6.36
CA ARG A 93 -1.72 -4.82 -6.73
C ARG A 93 -0.55 -3.89 -6.46
N ILE A 94 0.14 -4.03 -5.34
CA ILE A 94 1.34 -3.25 -5.02
C ILE A 94 2.43 -3.48 -6.06
N ALA A 95 2.76 -4.73 -6.40
CA ALA A 95 3.79 -5.03 -7.39
C ALA A 95 3.46 -4.43 -8.78
N GLN A 96 2.20 -4.55 -9.21
CA GLN A 96 1.73 -3.98 -10.48
C GLN A 96 1.75 -2.45 -10.49
N SER A 97 1.46 -1.83 -9.35
CA SER A 97 1.38 -0.38 -9.23
C SER A 97 2.73 0.32 -9.17
N PHE A 98 3.74 -0.35 -8.60
CA PHE A 98 5.05 0.21 -8.32
C PHE A 98 6.17 -0.60 -8.98
N PRO A 99 6.25 -0.62 -10.33
CA PRO A 99 7.17 -1.50 -11.04
C PRO A 99 8.65 -1.22 -10.73
N PHE A 100 8.99 0.00 -10.30
CA PHE A 100 10.36 0.42 -9.97
C PHE A 100 10.61 0.57 -8.46
N MET A 101 9.77 -0.06 -7.62
CA MET A 101 9.92 -0.04 -6.17
C MET A 101 11.26 -0.64 -5.73
N LYS A 102 11.98 0.10 -4.88
CA LYS A 102 13.26 -0.27 -4.28
C LYS A 102 13.17 -0.49 -2.78
N PHE A 103 12.27 0.22 -2.11
CA PHE A 103 12.09 0.18 -0.67
C PHE A 103 10.63 -0.11 -0.35
N LEU A 104 10.39 -1.17 0.41
CA LEU A 104 9.06 -1.53 0.90
C LEU A 104 9.07 -1.61 2.42
N THR A 105 8.24 -0.81 3.07
CA THR A 105 7.95 -0.94 4.50
C THR A 105 6.56 -1.51 4.69
N ILE A 106 6.42 -2.54 5.51
CA ILE A 106 5.15 -3.17 5.85
C ILE A 106 4.92 -2.95 7.34
N THR A 107 3.74 -2.47 7.70
CA THR A 107 3.30 -2.33 9.10
C THR A 107 1.89 -2.86 9.25
N ASN A 108 1.76 -4.07 9.79
CA ASN A 108 0.46 -4.71 10.01
C ASN A 108 0.59 -5.85 11.02
N ARG A 109 -0.05 -5.71 12.18
CA ARG A 109 0.01 -6.70 13.28
C ARG A 109 -0.99 -7.84 13.12
N LYS A 110 -1.92 -7.76 12.16
CA LYS A 110 -2.96 -8.79 12.01
C LYS A 110 -2.44 -9.92 11.12
N PRO A 111 -2.71 -11.20 11.46
CA PRO A 111 -2.41 -12.33 10.60
C PRO A 111 -3.21 -12.27 9.30
N GLN A 112 -2.67 -12.86 8.23
CA GLN A 112 -3.37 -13.03 6.96
C GLN A 112 -4.49 -14.06 7.12
N ASN A 113 -5.69 -13.77 6.63
CA ASN A 113 -6.78 -14.76 6.66
C ASN A 113 -6.67 -15.70 5.46
N ASP A 114 -6.31 -15.17 4.30
CA ASP A 114 -6.24 -15.87 3.03
C ASP A 114 -4.81 -15.81 2.49
N LYS A 115 -3.97 -16.72 2.99
CA LYS A 115 -2.57 -16.90 2.52
C LYS A 115 -2.45 -17.31 1.04
N GLN A 116 -3.56 -17.47 0.31
CA GLN A 116 -3.59 -17.85 -1.11
C GLN A 116 -4.56 -16.94 -1.87
N CYS A 117 -4.23 -16.65 -3.13
CA CYS A 117 -5.14 -15.94 -4.03
C CYS A 117 -6.44 -16.76 -4.19
N ARG A 118 -7.60 -16.19 -3.84
CA ARG A 118 -8.89 -16.87 -4.05
C ARG A 118 -9.07 -17.10 -5.55
N LYS A 119 -9.21 -18.39 -5.92
CA LYS A 119 -9.41 -18.93 -7.28
C LYS A 119 -10.11 -17.93 -8.22
N LEU A 120 -9.39 -17.44 -9.24
CA LEU A 120 -10.03 -17.11 -10.50
C LEU A 120 -10.71 -18.39 -11.00
N LYS A 121 -12.04 -18.41 -10.95
CA LYS A 121 -12.86 -19.46 -11.55
C LYS A 121 -12.62 -19.44 -13.05
N ASN A 122 -11.56 -20.10 -13.53
CA ASN A 122 -11.34 -20.62 -14.89
C ASN A 122 -9.93 -21.22 -14.97
N ASN A 123 -9.84 -22.54 -14.73
CA ASN A 123 -8.89 -23.51 -15.30
C ASN A 123 -7.39 -23.22 -15.51
N ASN A 124 -6.79 -22.16 -14.94
CA ASN A 124 -5.34 -22.08 -14.76
C ASN A 124 -5.05 -21.83 -13.29
N GLN A 125 -4.48 -22.83 -12.63
CA GLN A 125 -3.97 -22.79 -11.26
C GLN A 125 -2.68 -21.97 -11.13
N ASP A 126 -2.58 -20.88 -11.89
CA ASP A 126 -1.46 -19.95 -11.74
C ASP A 126 -1.75 -19.14 -10.48
N LEU A 127 -1.22 -19.63 -9.34
CA LEU A 127 -0.90 -18.75 -8.22
C LEU A 127 -0.09 -17.61 -8.84
N LEU A 128 -0.68 -16.42 -8.96
CA LEU A 128 0.02 -15.26 -9.48
C LEU A 128 1.18 -14.98 -8.55
N ILE A 129 2.37 -15.38 -8.99
CA ILE A 129 3.63 -15.12 -8.32
C ILE A 129 3.81 -13.60 -8.33
N ILE A 130 4.09 -13.04 -7.15
CA ILE A 130 4.35 -11.61 -7.00
C ILE A 130 5.82 -11.39 -7.37
N ASP A 131 6.11 -10.53 -8.34
CA ASP A 131 7.48 -10.21 -8.75
C ASP A 131 7.83 -8.76 -8.38
N TYR A 132 8.94 -8.59 -7.66
CA TYR A 132 9.48 -7.29 -7.27
C TYR A 132 10.89 -7.07 -7.82
N PRO A 133 11.06 -6.85 -9.13
CA PRO A 133 12.35 -6.99 -9.83
C PRO A 133 13.42 -5.95 -9.42
N HIS A 134 13.01 -4.86 -8.77
CA HIS A 134 13.90 -3.76 -8.39
C HIS A 134 14.01 -3.55 -6.87
N LEU A 135 13.38 -4.42 -6.09
CA LEU A 135 13.38 -4.31 -4.65
C LEU A 135 14.79 -4.53 -4.12
N LYS A 136 15.21 -3.67 -3.20
CA LYS A 136 16.52 -3.73 -2.56
C LYS A 136 16.41 -3.86 -1.05
N TYR A 137 15.29 -3.41 -0.50
CA TYR A 137 15.11 -3.34 0.94
C TYR A 137 13.65 -3.60 1.31
N ILE A 138 13.45 -4.49 2.28
CA ILE A 138 12.16 -4.75 2.91
C ILE A 138 12.28 -4.53 4.40
N HIS A 139 11.40 -3.70 4.94
CA HIS A 139 11.27 -3.46 6.38
C HIS A 139 9.93 -3.97 6.88
N PHE A 140 9.99 -5.02 7.69
CA PHE A 140 8.89 -5.58 8.45
C PHE A 140 8.84 -4.89 9.81
N LYS A 141 8.04 -3.82 9.92
CA LYS A 141 7.94 -3.01 11.14
C LYS A 141 6.65 -3.32 11.87
N ASP A 142 6.72 -3.81 13.10
CA ASP A 142 5.54 -4.18 13.89
C ASP A 142 4.60 -5.14 13.10
N THR A 143 5.16 -6.09 12.36
CA THR A 143 4.39 -6.96 11.46
C THR A 143 4.16 -8.36 12.02
N HIS A 144 3.02 -8.95 11.70
CA HIS A 144 2.79 -10.39 11.92
C HIS A 144 3.72 -11.25 11.04
N ASP A 145 4.17 -12.41 11.55
CA ASP A 145 5.15 -13.26 10.84
C ASP A 145 4.64 -13.79 9.49
N ASP A 146 3.33 -13.85 9.28
CA ASP A 146 2.71 -14.22 8.00
C ASP A 146 3.23 -13.39 6.82
N TYR A 147 3.53 -12.10 7.04
CA TYR A 147 4.07 -11.23 6.00
C TYR A 147 5.52 -11.59 5.67
N VAL A 148 6.31 -11.94 6.67
CA VAL A 148 7.68 -12.43 6.47
C VAL A 148 7.64 -13.76 5.69
N GLU A 149 6.76 -14.68 6.09
CA GLU A 149 6.54 -15.95 5.39
C GLU A 149 6.18 -15.74 3.91
N GLN A 150 5.30 -14.79 3.59
CA GLN A 150 4.88 -14.55 2.20
C GLN A 150 6.05 -14.13 1.30
N PHE A 151 7.01 -13.36 1.82
CA PHE A 151 8.14 -12.84 1.06
C PHE A 151 9.34 -13.79 1.05
N LEU A 152 9.54 -14.59 2.11
CA LEU A 152 10.71 -15.46 2.24
C LEU A 152 10.46 -16.93 1.89
N LEU A 153 9.21 -17.40 1.92
CA LEU A 153 8.90 -18.77 1.50
C LEU A 153 8.68 -18.79 -0.02
N ASP A 154 9.67 -19.35 -0.72
CA ASP A 154 9.98 -19.47 -2.17
C ASP A 154 8.85 -19.79 -3.17
N THR A 155 7.57 -19.81 -2.76
CA THR A 155 6.46 -20.25 -3.61
C THR A 155 5.52 -19.13 -4.07
N LYS A 156 5.64 -17.91 -3.53
CA LYS A 156 4.63 -16.85 -3.73
C LYS A 156 5.18 -15.51 -4.18
N THR A 157 6.44 -15.22 -3.87
CA THR A 157 7.09 -13.94 -4.15
C THR A 157 8.47 -14.18 -4.74
N ILE A 158 8.79 -13.54 -5.86
CA ILE A 158 10.11 -13.50 -6.46
C ILE A 158 10.78 -12.20 -6.01
N LEU A 159 11.93 -12.36 -5.36
CA LEU A 159 12.78 -11.27 -4.90
C LEU A 159 14.13 -11.31 -5.62
N PRO A 160 14.77 -10.16 -5.85
CA PRO A 160 16.16 -10.11 -6.25
C PRO A 160 17.07 -10.81 -5.23
N TYR A 161 18.23 -11.29 -5.69
CA TYR A 161 19.16 -12.06 -4.86
C TYR A 161 19.81 -11.23 -3.74
N ASP A 162 19.84 -9.91 -3.88
CA ASP A 162 20.52 -8.94 -3.01
C ASP A 162 19.56 -8.06 -2.20
N VAL A 163 18.37 -8.57 -1.86
CA VAL A 163 17.42 -7.84 -1.02
C VAL A 163 17.85 -7.87 0.45
N ASP A 164 18.07 -6.68 1.02
CA ASP A 164 18.25 -6.49 2.45
C ASP A 164 16.90 -6.58 3.17
N ILE A 165 16.82 -7.42 4.20
CA ILE A 165 15.61 -7.64 4.98
C ILE A 165 15.86 -7.20 6.42
N TYR A 166 15.01 -6.32 6.92
CA TYR A 166 15.03 -5.84 8.30
C TYR A 166 13.68 -6.11 8.97
N VAL A 167 13.72 -6.69 10.16
CA VAL A 167 12.53 -7.03 10.96
C VAL A 167 12.65 -6.34 12.32
N ASP A 168 11.66 -5.51 12.64
CA ASP A 168 11.56 -4.73 13.88
C ASP A 168 10.25 -5.09 14.59
N TYR A 169 10.34 -5.68 15.78
CA TYR A 169 9.22 -6.24 16.54
C TYR A 169 8.80 -5.36 17.72
#